data_AF-A0A397HFH8-F1
#
_entry.id   AF-A0A397HFH8-F1
#
_cell.length_a   1.000
_cell.length_b   1.000
_cell.length_c   1.000
_cell.angle_alpha   90.00
_cell.angle_beta   90.00
_cell.angle_gamma   90.00
#
_symmetry.space_group_name_H-M   'P 1'
#
loop_
_entity.id
_entity.type
_entity.pdbx_description
1 polymer ?
#
loop_
_entity_poly.entity_id
_entity_poly.type
_entity_poly.pdbx_seq_one_letter_code
_entity_poly.pdbx_strand_id
1 'polypeptide(L)'
;MDIWSLGCCVLEMATGRRPWSNLDNEWAVMYHVVTGHPPLPDPSQLTELGIDFLKQCFIRSPQSRPTAKELLLHAWIADIQESANIDSSEWTASGSGIPINSGNSTMTTNTAASDSQAPFQ
;
A
#
# COMPACT_ATOMS: atom_id res chain seq x y z
N MET A 1 -1.50 12.26 -13.52
CA MET A 1 -0.31 11.56 -14.06
C MET A 1 -0.07 10.28 -13.26
N ASP A 2 -0.06 10.36 -11.93
CA ASP A 2 0.37 9.31 -10.99
C ASP A 2 -0.38 7.96 -11.05
N ILE A 3 -1.68 7.98 -11.36
CA ILE A 3 -2.49 6.74 -11.44
C ILE A 3 -2.08 5.84 -12.60
N TRP A 4 -1.66 6.42 -13.74
CA TRP A 4 -1.25 5.60 -14.88
C TRP A 4 0.09 4.92 -14.60
N SER A 5 1.05 5.66 -14.02
CA SER A 5 2.33 5.09 -13.60
C SER A 5 2.14 4.02 -12.52
N LEU A 6 1.19 4.20 -11.58
CA LEU A 6 0.83 3.17 -10.62
C LEU A 6 0.33 1.90 -11.32
N GLY A 7 -0.57 2.02 -12.29
CA GLY A 7 -1.04 0.90 -13.10
C GLY A 7 0.11 0.17 -13.80
N CYS A 8 1.09 0.90 -14.35
CA CYS A 8 2.27 0.29 -14.95
C CYS A 8 3.10 -0.51 -13.93
N CYS A 9 3.31 0.02 -12.72
CA CYS A 9 4.03 -0.68 -11.66
C CYS A 9 3.29 -1.95 -11.22
N VAL A 10 1.98 -1.89 -11.04
CA VAL A 10 1.16 -3.06 -10.68
C VAL A 10 1.19 -4.10 -11.79
N LEU A 11 1.10 -3.68 -13.05
CA LEU A 11 1.21 -4.58 -14.21
C LEU A 11 2.58 -5.25 -14.28
N GLU A 12 3.66 -4.51 -14.01
CA GLU A 12 5.02 -5.06 -13.96
C GLU A 12 5.19 -6.07 -12.84
N MET A 13 4.63 -5.80 -11.65
CA MET A 13 4.64 -6.75 -10.53
C MET A 13 3.83 -8.01 -10.83
N ALA A 14 2.65 -7.89 -11.44
CA ALA A 14 1.79 -9.04 -11.76
C ALA A 14 2.37 -9.93 -12.86
N THR A 15 3.06 -9.34 -13.85
CA THR A 15 3.57 -10.08 -15.01
C THR A 15 5.06 -10.44 -14.91
N GLY A 16 5.79 -9.84 -13.97
CA GLY A 16 7.24 -9.97 -13.84
C GLY A 16 8.04 -9.32 -14.97
N ARG A 17 7.39 -8.54 -15.83
CA ARG A 17 8.01 -7.91 -17.01
C ARG A 17 7.42 -6.53 -17.26
N ARG A 18 8.20 -5.67 -17.92
CA ARG A 18 7.72 -4.34 -18.31
C ARG A 18 6.56 -4.43 -19.31
N PRO A 19 5.61 -3.48 -19.29
CA PRO A 19 4.43 -3.46 -20.16
C PRO A 19 4.68 -3.71 -21.66
N TRP A 20 5.81 -3.23 -22.19
CA TRP A 20 6.21 -3.39 -23.59
C TRP A 20 7.60 -4.02 -23.71
N SER A 21 7.90 -5.03 -22.90
CA SER A 21 9.23 -5.66 -22.85
C SER A 21 9.69 -6.29 -24.18
N ASN A 22 8.79 -6.44 -25.14
CA ASN A 22 9.06 -6.96 -26.49
C ASN A 22 9.39 -5.86 -27.52
N LEU A 23 9.35 -4.58 -27.13
CA LEU A 23 9.71 -3.45 -27.99
C LEU A 23 11.12 -2.98 -27.65
N ASP A 24 12.06 -3.20 -28.57
CA ASP A 24 13.47 -2.79 -28.39
C ASP A 24 13.71 -1.30 -28.73
N ASN A 25 12.67 -0.59 -29.18
CA ASN A 25 12.76 0.81 -29.60
C ASN A 25 11.91 1.72 -28.69
N GLU A 26 12.56 2.66 -28.02
CA GLU A 26 11.92 3.64 -27.13
C GLU A 26 10.85 4.47 -27.85
N TRP A 27 11.04 4.80 -29.12
CA TRP A 27 10.04 5.50 -29.94
C TRP A 27 8.80 4.66 -30.19
N ALA A 28 8.96 3.34 -30.34
CA ALA A 28 7.83 2.42 -30.47
C ALA A 28 7.05 2.36 -29.16
N VAL A 29 7.73 2.32 -28.01
CA VAL A 29 7.08 2.39 -26.69
C VAL A 29 6.32 3.71 -26.54
N MET A 30 6.94 4.85 -26.86
CA MET A 30 6.30 6.16 -26.78
C MET A 30 5.07 6.25 -27.68
N TYR A 31 5.13 5.70 -28.89
CA TYR A 31 3.98 5.63 -29.78
C TYR A 31 2.81 4.86 -29.15
N HIS A 32 3.06 3.68 -28.57
CA HIS A 32 2.02 2.87 -27.93
C HIS A 32 1.44 3.55 -26.67
N VAL A 33 2.28 4.26 -25.91
CA VAL A 33 1.82 5.10 -24.80
C VAL A 33 0.88 6.19 -25.30
N VAL A 34 1.10 6.75 -26.50
CA VAL A 34 0.23 7.78 -27.08
C VAL A 34 -1.02 7.19 -27.72
N THR A 35 -0.95 6.02 -28.34
CA THR A 35 -2.05 5.47 -29.14
C THR A 35 -2.97 4.51 -28.39
N GLY A 36 -2.54 3.96 -27.25
CA GLY A 36 -3.32 2.97 -26.54
C GLY A 36 -3.00 2.86 -25.05
N HIS A 37 -3.19 1.65 -24.53
CA HIS A 37 -2.88 1.25 -23.17
C HIS A 37 -1.93 0.05 -23.17
N PRO A 38 -1.20 -0.20 -22.07
CA PRO A 38 -0.47 -1.44 -21.86
C PRO A 38 -1.29 -2.71 -22.13
N PRO A 39 -0.66 -3.81 -22.58
CA PRO A 39 -1.33 -5.11 -22.58
C PRO A 39 -1.69 -5.49 -21.14
N LEU A 40 -2.93 -5.89 -20.92
CA LEU A 40 -3.40 -6.34 -19.60
C LEU A 40 -2.86 -7.74 -19.30
N PRO A 41 -2.73 -8.11 -18.01
CA PRO A 41 -2.29 -9.43 -17.62
C PRO A 41 -3.37 -10.47 -17.92
N ASP A 42 -2.95 -11.73 -18.06
CA ASP A 42 -3.87 -12.86 -18.17
C ASP A 42 -4.57 -13.13 -16.83
N PRO A 43 -5.82 -13.66 -16.80
CA PRO A 43 -6.50 -14.05 -15.57
C PRO A 43 -5.73 -15.05 -14.68
N SER A 44 -4.77 -15.78 -15.24
CA SER A 44 -3.83 -16.63 -14.47
C SER A 44 -2.75 -15.84 -13.73
N GLN A 45 -2.45 -14.61 -14.16
CA GLN A 45 -1.43 -13.74 -13.57
C GLN A 45 -2.02 -12.76 -12.56
N LEU A 46 -3.26 -12.34 -12.78
CA LEU A 46 -3.97 -11.40 -11.91
C LEU A 46 -5.46 -11.72 -11.89
N THR A 47 -6.09 -11.60 -10.72
CA THR A 47 -7.53 -11.82 -10.58
C THR A 47 -8.33 -10.89 -11.47
N GLU A 48 -9.57 -11.28 -11.84
CA GLU A 48 -10.44 -10.44 -12.67
C GLU A 48 -10.66 -9.04 -12.06
N LEU A 49 -10.79 -8.96 -10.73
CA LEU A 49 -10.87 -7.69 -9.99
C LEU A 49 -9.58 -6.86 -10.14
N GLY A 50 -8.41 -7.48 -10.13
CA GLY A 50 -7.15 -6.78 -10.34
C GLY A 50 -6.97 -6.32 -11.80
N ILE A 51 -7.44 -7.12 -12.76
CA ILE A 51 -7.49 -6.70 -14.17
C ILE A 51 -8.44 -5.51 -14.34
N ASP A 52 -9.59 -5.50 -13.66
CA ASP A 52 -10.51 -4.36 -13.69
C ASP A 52 -9.88 -3.10 -13.08
N PHE A 53 -9.19 -3.24 -11.95
CA PHE A 53 -8.42 -2.15 -11.34
C PHE A 53 -7.40 -1.57 -12.32
N LEU A 54 -6.66 -2.41 -13.07
CA LEU A 54 -5.72 -1.96 -14.09
C LEU A 54 -6.42 -1.24 -15.25
N LYS A 55 -7.59 -1.71 -15.69
CA LYS A 55 -8.39 -1.01 -16.71
C LYS A 55 -8.74 0.40 -16.25
N GLN A 56 -9.14 0.57 -14.99
CA GLN A 56 -9.43 1.88 -14.41
C GLN A 56 -8.18 2.78 -14.38
N CYS A 57 -7.02 2.22 -14.06
CA CYS A 57 -5.75 2.96 -14.06
C CYS A 57 -5.36 3.45 -15.48
N PHE A 58 -5.66 2.66 -16.51
CA PHE A 58 -5.32 2.94 -17.90
C PHE A 58 -6.42 3.67 -18.68
N ILE A 59 -7.38 4.30 -18.00
CA ILE A 59 -8.33 5.21 -18.66
C ILE A 59 -7.56 6.39 -19.27
N ARG A 60 -7.75 6.56 -20.58
CA ARG A 60 -7.03 7.54 -21.39
C ARG A 60 -7.34 8.98 -20.99
N SER A 61 -8.63 9.29 -20.87
CA SER A 61 -9.10 10.62 -20.48
C SER A 61 -8.74 10.88 -19.02
N PRO A 62 -7.91 11.87 -18.69
CA PRO A 62 -7.55 12.18 -17.31
C PRO A 62 -8.76 12.57 -16.46
N GLN A 63 -9.78 13.18 -17.07
CA GLN A 63 -11.01 13.61 -16.38
C GLN A 63 -11.95 12.46 -16.04
N SER A 64 -11.87 11.37 -16.80
CA SER A 64 -12.66 10.16 -16.58
C SER A 64 -11.91 9.13 -15.74
N ARG A 65 -10.63 9.37 -15.45
CA ARG A 65 -9.82 8.46 -14.67
C ARG A 65 -10.13 8.65 -13.18
N PRO A 66 -10.41 7.56 -12.45
CA PRO A 66 -10.61 7.63 -11.02
C PRO A 66 -9.42 8.24 -10.29
N THR A 67 -9.72 8.93 -9.21
CA THR A 67 -8.76 9.43 -8.26
C THR A 67 -8.17 8.29 -7.42
N ALA A 68 -7.04 8.56 -6.77
CA ALA A 68 -6.43 7.60 -5.85
C ALA A 68 -7.40 7.17 -4.73
N LYS A 69 -8.23 8.09 -4.24
CA LYS A 69 -9.22 7.81 -3.19
C LYS A 69 -10.29 6.84 -3.66
N GLU A 70 -10.77 6.99 -4.89
CA GLU A 70 -11.75 6.08 -5.48
C GLU A 70 -11.14 4.71 -5.75
N LEU A 71 -9.90 4.65 -6.24
CA LEU A 71 -9.18 3.39 -6.45
C LEU A 71 -8.88 2.65 -5.14
N LEU A 72 -8.65 3.35 -4.04
CA LEU A 72 -8.48 2.72 -2.72
C LEU A 72 -9.76 2.01 -2.24
N LEU A 73 -10.93 2.46 -2.71
CA LEU A 73 -12.23 1.84 -2.41
C LEU A 73 -12.59 0.75 -3.43
N HIS A 74 -11.72 0.46 -4.38
CA HIS A 74 -11.95 -0.58 -5.37
C HIS A 74 -12.04 -1.95 -4.72
N ALA A 75 -12.95 -2.81 -5.20
CA ALA A 75 -13.18 -4.14 -4.64
C ALA A 75 -11.89 -4.98 -4.57
N TRP A 76 -11.01 -4.85 -5.56
CA TRP A 76 -9.71 -5.52 -5.55
C TRP A 76 -8.82 -5.12 -4.35
N ILE A 77 -8.81 -3.85 -3.97
CA ILE A 77 -8.01 -3.37 -2.84
C ILE A 77 -8.65 -3.79 -1.52
N ALA A 78 -9.98 -3.75 -1.43
CA ALA A 78 -10.71 -4.23 -0.24
C ALA A 78 -10.45 -5.73 0.02
N ASP A 79 -10.48 -6.56 -1.01
CA ASP A 79 -10.20 -8.00 -0.95
C ASP A 79 -8.76 -8.29 -0.47
N ILE A 80 -7.79 -7.52 -0.96
CA ILE A 80 -6.39 -7.61 -0.51
C ILE A 80 -6.26 -7.20 0.96
N GLN A 81 -6.93 -6.14 1.40
CA GLN A 81 -6.88 -5.68 2.79
C GLN A 81 -7.47 -6.69 3.76
N GLU A 82 -8.59 -7.32 3.40
CA GLU A 82 -9.20 -8.39 4.18
C GLU A 82 -8.25 -9.58 4.29
N SER A 83 -7.67 -10.00 3.16
CA SER A 83 -6.70 -11.10 3.12
C SER A 83 -5.45 -10.81 3.97
N ALA A 84 -4.90 -9.60 3.89
CA ALA A 84 -3.72 -9.20 4.65
C ALA A 84 -3.97 -9.08 6.16
N ASN A 85 -5.21 -8.79 6.56
CA ASN A 85 -5.58 -8.69 7.98
C ASN A 85 -5.68 -10.06 8.65
N ILE A 86 -5.93 -11.12 7.88
CA ILE A 86 -6.00 -12.50 8.37
C ILE A 86 -4.59 -13.00 8.76
N ASP A 87 -3.58 -12.73 7.93
CA ASP A 87 -2.18 -13.17 8.16
C ASP A 87 -1.53 -12.58 9.42
N SER A 88 -1.95 -11.38 9.86
CA SER A 88 -1.37 -10.74 11.06
C SER A 88 -1.78 -11.41 12.38
N SER A 89 -2.91 -12.12 12.39
CA SER A 89 -3.41 -12.80 13.59
C SER A 89 -2.73 -14.14 13.86
N GLU A 90 -2.22 -14.80 12.81
CA GLU A 90 -1.70 -16.17 12.89
C GLU A 90 -0.20 -16.23 13.28
N TRP A 91 0.56 -15.15 13.03
CA TRP A 91 1.95 -15.01 13.52
C TRP A 91 2.05 -14.93 15.05
N THR A 92 0.95 -14.62 15.76
CA THR A 92 0.95 -14.58 17.23
C THR A 92 0.64 -15.92 17.89
N ALA A 93 0.21 -16.92 17.12
CA ALA A 93 -0.28 -18.19 17.67
C ALA A 93 0.75 -19.33 17.65
N SER A 94 1.83 -19.22 16.87
CA SER A 94 2.79 -20.32 16.70
C SER A 94 4.24 -19.84 16.74
N GLY A 95 4.83 -19.79 17.93
CA GLY A 95 6.30 -19.91 18.08
C GLY A 95 7.00 -18.85 18.92
N SER A 96 7.28 -19.23 20.17
CA SER A 96 8.43 -18.78 20.99
C SER A 96 8.40 -17.33 21.47
N GLY A 97 7.94 -17.17 22.72
CA GLY A 97 7.95 -15.91 23.43
C GLY A 97 9.34 -15.29 23.56
N ILE A 98 9.41 -13.99 23.25
CA ILE A 98 10.29 -13.06 23.94
C ILE A 98 9.36 -12.13 24.71
N PRO A 99 9.39 -12.09 26.05
CA PRO A 99 8.62 -11.11 26.79
C PRO A 99 9.19 -9.73 26.48
N ILE A 100 8.45 -8.92 25.72
CA ILE A 100 8.68 -7.47 25.69
C ILE A 100 8.30 -6.95 27.08
N ASN A 101 9.33 -6.66 27.89
CA ASN A 101 9.14 -6.00 29.16
C ASN A 101 8.39 -4.69 28.91
N SER A 102 7.16 -4.64 29.41
CA SER A 102 6.35 -3.44 29.52
C SER A 102 7.15 -2.44 30.37
N GLY A 103 7.83 -1.52 29.69
CA GLY A 103 8.52 -0.39 30.30
C GLY A 103 7.48 0.62 30.77
N ASN A 104 6.78 0.26 31.84
CA ASN A 104 5.97 1.17 32.63
C ASN A 104 6.94 2.22 33.16
N SER A 105 7.00 3.40 32.54
CA SER A 105 7.61 4.57 33.18
C SER A 105 6.69 5.00 34.30
N THR A 106 6.77 4.29 35.43
CA THR A 106 6.28 4.74 36.72
C THR A 106 7.10 5.97 37.14
N MET A 107 6.58 7.17 36.88
CA MET A 107 6.87 8.32 37.73
C MET A 107 6.12 8.10 39.06
N THR A 108 6.77 7.38 39.97
CA THR A 108 6.40 7.38 41.39
C THR A 108 7.11 8.55 42.06
N THR A 109 6.38 9.63 42.30
CA THR A 109 6.78 10.67 43.25
C THR A 109 6.45 10.17 44.66
N ASN A 110 7.48 9.84 45.44
CA ASN A 110 7.30 9.50 46.85
C ASN A 110 7.25 10.76 47.73
N THR A 111 6.17 10.81 48.50
CA THR A 111 5.76 11.76 49.55
C THR A 111 6.62 11.69 50.82
N ALA A 112 6.85 12.85 51.46
CA ALA A 112 6.82 13.08 52.93
C ALA A 112 7.04 14.59 53.19
N ALA A 113 6.00 15.35 53.57
CA ALA A 113 5.57 15.62 54.95
C ALA A 113 6.46 16.63 55.70
N SER A 114 5.88 17.83 55.91
CA SER A 114 5.95 18.70 57.10
C SER A 114 7.33 19.13 57.62
N ASP A 115 7.68 20.42 57.50
CA ASP A 115 7.64 21.35 58.65
C ASP A 115 8.10 22.79 58.28
N SER A 116 7.38 23.77 58.82
CA SER A 116 7.85 25.01 59.43
C SER A 116 8.86 25.98 58.74
N GLN A 117 8.36 27.22 58.64
CA GLN A 117 9.04 28.51 58.90
C GLN A 117 9.88 29.23 57.82
N ALA A 118 9.46 30.48 57.53
CA ALA A 118 10.26 31.62 57.05
C ALA A 118 11.44 31.92 58.01
N PRO A 119 12.52 32.70 57.69
CA PRO A 119 12.51 34.03 57.03
C PRO A 119 13.71 34.42 56.11
N PHE A 120 13.56 35.60 55.49
CA PHE A 120 14.55 36.63 55.07
C PHE A 120 16.00 36.25 54.66
N GLN A 121 16.39 36.67 53.44
CA GLN A 121 17.32 37.78 53.17
C GLN A 121 17.10 38.26 51.72
#